data_AF-A0A923TIZ3-F1
#
_entry.id   AF-A0A923TIZ3-F1
#
_cell.length_a   1.000
_cell.length_b   1.000
_cell.length_c   1.000
_cell.angle_alpha   90.00
_cell.angle_beta   90.00
_cell.angle_gamma   90.00
#
_symmetry.space_group_name_H-M   'P 1'
#
loop_
_entity.id
_entity.type
_entity.pdbx_description
1 polymer ?
#
loop_
_entity_poly.entity_id
_entity_poly.type
_entity_poly.pdbx_seq_one_letter_code
_entity_poly.pdbx_strand_id
1 'polypeptide(L)'
;MTRLRPALALAAGLALVAGAVGSSASAAPRSPAFATAAKASVTPGVQTVTSGAQCTANFVYTDGRSVFVGQSAHCAGLGAATETDGCKASSLPLGTAVTVAGASRPGRLVYSSWLAMKKAGERDANTCAYNDFALVRLDPADVGRTNPSVPVFGGPTGLDVDGTRAGEQVASWGNSSLRMGVAAFSPKTGVS
;
A
#
# COMPACT_ATOMS: atom_id res chain seq x y z
N MET A 1 -74.21 44.62 23.88
CA MET A 1 -75.13 43.60 23.33
C MET A 1 -74.44 42.25 23.39
N THR A 2 -74.88 41.41 24.32
CA THR A 2 -74.50 40.01 24.52
C THR A 2 -74.88 39.17 23.30
N ARG A 3 -74.00 38.33 22.75
CA ARG A 3 -74.38 37.03 22.14
C ARG A 3 -73.23 36.01 22.17
N LEU A 4 -73.62 34.80 22.55
CA LEU A 4 -72.85 33.57 22.69
C LEU A 4 -72.40 32.95 21.35
N ARG A 5 -71.36 32.12 21.50
CA ARG A 5 -70.67 31.13 20.64
C ARG A 5 -71.52 30.38 19.58
N PRO A 6 -70.86 29.82 18.55
CA PRO A 6 -70.61 28.37 18.60
C PRO A 6 -69.20 27.94 18.20
N ALA A 7 -68.78 26.79 18.74
CA ALA A 7 -67.53 26.10 18.45
C ALA A 7 -67.61 25.39 17.09
N LEU A 8 -66.57 25.55 16.26
CA LEU A 8 -66.38 24.76 15.04
C LEU A 8 -65.29 23.71 15.31
N ALA A 9 -65.65 22.45 15.11
CA ALA A 9 -64.77 21.30 15.26
C ALA A 9 -63.69 21.31 14.17
N LEU A 10 -62.41 21.28 14.55
CA LEU A 10 -61.31 20.95 13.63
C LEU A 10 -61.23 19.42 13.48
N ALA A 11 -61.61 18.93 12.30
CA ALA A 11 -61.26 17.57 11.87
C ALA A 11 -59.78 17.55 11.45
N ALA A 12 -58.95 16.78 12.17
CA ALA A 12 -57.56 16.54 11.85
C ALA A 12 -57.46 15.51 10.71
N GLY A 13 -57.09 15.96 9.50
CA GLY A 13 -56.67 15.08 8.40
C GLY A 13 -55.18 14.78 8.52
N LEU A 14 -54.82 13.61 9.06
CA LEU A 14 -53.44 13.14 9.12
C LEU A 14 -53.10 12.45 7.78
N ALA A 15 -52.50 13.19 6.85
CA ALA A 15 -51.95 12.60 5.63
C ALA A 15 -50.62 11.89 5.96
N LEU A 16 -50.65 10.55 6.00
CA LEU A 16 -49.46 9.71 6.13
C LEU A 16 -48.65 9.77 4.82
N VAL A 17 -47.60 10.60 4.80
CA VAL A 17 -46.56 10.53 3.77
C VAL A 17 -45.61 9.40 4.18
N ALA A 18 -45.81 8.21 3.61
CA ALA A 18 -44.88 7.10 3.78
C ALA A 18 -43.58 7.40 3.00
N GLY A 19 -42.62 8.02 3.66
CA GLY A 19 -41.27 8.20 3.14
C GLY A 19 -40.57 6.84 3.06
N ALA A 20 -40.37 6.34 1.85
CA ALA A 20 -39.48 5.21 1.59
C ALA A 20 -38.03 5.65 1.83
N VAL A 21 -37.56 5.53 3.07
CA VAL A 21 -36.13 5.58 3.40
C VAL A 21 -35.47 4.33 2.82
N GLY A 22 -34.96 4.44 1.60
CA GLY A 22 -34.09 3.43 1.01
C GLY A 22 -32.84 3.31 1.87
N SER A 23 -32.69 2.19 2.60
CA SER A 23 -31.45 1.84 3.27
C SER A 23 -30.39 1.56 2.22
N SER A 24 -29.53 2.54 1.94
CA SER A 24 -28.29 2.33 1.21
C SER A 24 -27.38 1.44 2.07
N ALA A 25 -27.47 0.13 1.89
CA ALA A 25 -26.50 -0.80 2.47
C ALA A 25 -25.14 -0.48 1.84
N SER A 26 -24.24 0.11 2.62
CA SER A 26 -22.83 0.27 2.23
C SER A 26 -22.26 -1.10 1.93
N ALA A 27 -21.95 -1.37 0.66
CA ALA A 27 -21.23 -2.58 0.28
C ALA A 27 -19.90 -2.63 1.05
N ALA A 28 -19.65 -3.73 1.75
CA ALA A 28 -18.36 -3.95 2.39
C ALA A 28 -17.24 -3.86 1.33
N PRO A 29 -16.08 -3.26 1.66
CA PRO A 29 -14.97 -3.18 0.72
C PRO A 29 -14.61 -4.59 0.26
N ARG A 30 -14.76 -4.82 -1.04
CA ARG A 30 -14.43 -6.10 -1.65
C ARG A 30 -12.92 -6.22 -1.67
N SER A 31 -12.36 -7.27 -1.08
CA SER A 31 -10.93 -7.54 -1.16
C SER A 31 -10.50 -7.52 -2.64
N PRO A 32 -9.31 -6.97 -2.95
CA PRO A 32 -8.81 -6.95 -4.32
C PRO A 32 -8.88 -8.35 -4.94
N ALA A 33 -9.37 -8.44 -6.17
CA ALA A 33 -9.46 -9.70 -6.90
C ALA A 33 -8.07 -10.12 -7.38
N PHE A 34 -7.26 -10.64 -6.46
CA PHE A 34 -5.91 -11.11 -6.72
C PHE A 34 -5.89 -12.38 -7.58
N ALA A 35 -4.78 -12.57 -8.31
CA ALA A 35 -4.48 -13.85 -8.95
C ALA A 35 -4.28 -14.95 -7.89
N THR A 36 -4.44 -16.20 -8.28
CA THR A 36 -3.91 -17.34 -7.50
C THR A 36 -2.38 -17.27 -7.48
N ALA A 37 -1.74 -17.74 -6.40
CA ALA A 37 -0.27 -17.75 -6.29
C ALA A 37 0.43 -18.40 -7.50
N ALA A 38 -0.14 -19.48 -8.05
CA ALA A 38 0.41 -20.19 -9.22
C ALA A 38 0.35 -19.40 -10.54
N LYS A 39 -0.43 -18.31 -10.62
CA LYS A 39 -0.64 -17.51 -11.85
C LYS A 39 -0.15 -16.07 -11.71
N ALA A 40 0.19 -15.64 -10.51
CA ALA A 40 0.58 -14.26 -10.25
C ALA A 40 1.94 -13.96 -10.88
N SER A 41 2.02 -12.86 -11.63
CA SER A 41 3.27 -12.34 -12.16
C SER A 41 3.83 -11.19 -11.31
N VAL A 42 2.98 -10.55 -10.49
CA VAL A 42 3.39 -9.54 -9.51
C VAL A 42 3.29 -10.14 -8.11
N THR A 43 4.41 -10.34 -7.45
CA THR A 43 4.50 -10.93 -6.10
C THR A 43 5.56 -10.20 -5.28
N PRO A 44 5.59 -10.38 -3.95
CA PRO A 44 6.75 -10.03 -3.15
C PRO A 44 8.05 -10.54 -3.77
N GLY A 45 9.06 -9.67 -3.80
CA GLY A 45 10.38 -9.97 -4.32
C GLY A 45 10.60 -9.68 -5.81
N VAL A 46 9.57 -9.32 -6.58
CA VAL A 46 9.77 -8.87 -7.97
C VAL A 46 10.60 -7.60 -8.04
N GLN A 47 11.31 -7.40 -9.14
CA GLN A 47 12.12 -6.20 -9.31
C GLN A 47 11.23 -4.97 -9.49
N THR A 48 11.59 -3.86 -8.85
CA THR A 48 11.12 -2.52 -9.17
C THR A 48 12.24 -1.71 -9.79
N VAL A 49 11.90 -0.82 -10.73
CA VAL A 49 12.84 0.12 -11.33
C VAL A 49 12.27 1.53 -11.28
N THR A 50 12.99 2.44 -10.61
CA THR A 50 12.61 3.85 -10.47
C THR A 50 13.76 4.71 -11.02
N SER A 51 13.55 5.37 -12.16
CA SER A 51 14.58 6.22 -12.80
C SER A 51 15.96 5.55 -12.96
N GLY A 52 15.98 4.25 -13.27
CA GLY A 52 17.20 3.46 -13.44
C GLY A 52 17.73 2.78 -12.17
N ALA A 53 17.29 3.20 -10.98
CA ALA A 53 17.57 2.50 -9.73
C ALA A 53 16.77 1.19 -9.66
N GLN A 54 17.44 0.09 -9.33
CA GLN A 54 16.87 -1.25 -9.31
C GLN A 54 16.72 -1.74 -7.89
N CYS A 55 15.51 -2.15 -7.52
CA CYS A 55 15.16 -2.60 -6.19
C CYS A 55 14.32 -3.86 -6.22
N THR A 56 14.07 -4.41 -5.04
CA THR A 56 13.18 -5.55 -4.83
C THR A 56 11.90 -5.06 -4.15
N ALA A 57 10.73 -5.43 -4.68
CA ALA A 57 9.46 -5.20 -4.03
C ALA A 57 9.37 -5.98 -2.71
N ASN A 58 8.87 -5.35 -1.64
CA ASN A 58 8.67 -6.01 -0.35
C ASN A 58 7.32 -6.77 -0.32
N PHE A 59 6.36 -6.36 0.51
CA PHE A 59 5.01 -6.91 0.58
C PHE A 59 4.01 -6.17 -0.32
N VAL A 60 2.85 -6.80 -0.50
CA VAL A 60 1.67 -6.20 -1.11
C VAL A 60 0.81 -5.57 -0.01
N TYR A 61 0.43 -4.31 -0.19
CA TYR A 61 -0.43 -3.56 0.72
C TYR A 61 -1.75 -3.18 0.04
N THR A 62 -2.78 -2.91 0.83
CA THR A 62 -4.03 -2.35 0.34
C THR A 62 -4.70 -1.46 1.38
N ASP A 63 -5.36 -0.40 0.92
CA ASP A 63 -6.25 0.46 1.71
C ASP A 63 -7.74 0.04 1.54
N GLY A 64 -7.99 -1.13 0.94
CA GLY A 64 -9.32 -1.62 0.56
C GLY A 64 -9.83 -1.10 -0.79
N ARG A 65 -9.15 -0.13 -1.42
CA ARG A 65 -9.52 0.45 -2.73
C ARG A 65 -8.42 0.34 -3.77
N SER A 66 -7.17 0.44 -3.33
CA SER A 66 -5.96 0.42 -4.14
C SER A 66 -5.05 -0.70 -3.66
N VAL A 67 -4.22 -1.19 -4.58
CA VAL A 67 -3.18 -2.16 -4.29
C VAL A 67 -1.83 -1.48 -4.47
N PHE A 68 -0.92 -1.76 -3.55
CA PHE A 68 0.42 -1.21 -3.55
C PHE A 68 1.44 -2.33 -3.43
N VAL A 69 2.61 -2.12 -4.00
CA VAL A 69 3.83 -2.84 -3.61
C VAL A 69 4.71 -1.87 -2.87
N GLY A 70 5.29 -2.28 -1.75
CA GLY A 70 6.30 -1.44 -1.10
C GLY A 70 7.69 -1.70 -1.69
N GLN A 71 8.57 -0.73 -1.46
CA GLN A 71 9.99 -0.79 -1.74
C GLN A 71 10.72 0.11 -0.73
N SER A 72 12.04 0.13 -0.75
CA SER A 72 12.81 1.13 0.00
C SER A 72 12.61 2.53 -0.57
N ALA A 73 12.65 3.55 0.28
CA ALA A 73 12.57 4.95 -0.15
C ALA A 73 13.80 5.39 -0.95
N HIS A 74 14.98 4.86 -0.61
CA HIS A 74 16.23 5.13 -1.32
C HIS A 74 16.17 4.69 -2.79
N CYS A 75 15.27 3.77 -3.16
CA CYS A 75 15.06 3.37 -4.55
C CYS A 75 14.59 4.52 -5.43
N ALA A 76 13.99 5.55 -4.81
CA ALA A 76 13.63 6.81 -5.45
C ALA A 76 14.59 7.95 -5.06
N GLY A 77 15.74 7.62 -4.45
CA GLY A 77 16.79 8.58 -4.12
C GLY A 77 17.48 9.12 -5.37
N LEU A 78 17.97 10.35 -5.29
CA LEU A 78 18.78 10.99 -6.35
C LEU A 78 20.28 10.96 -6.03
N GLY A 79 20.62 10.48 -4.84
CA GLY A 79 21.96 10.39 -4.30
C GLY A 79 22.75 9.15 -4.73
N ALA A 80 23.93 9.01 -4.16
CA ALA A 80 24.71 7.78 -4.29
C ALA A 80 24.03 6.62 -3.52
N ALA A 81 24.34 5.37 -3.89
CA ALA A 81 23.79 4.20 -3.19
C ALA A 81 24.18 4.12 -1.70
N THR A 82 25.21 4.85 -1.27
CA THR A 82 25.65 4.95 0.13
C THR A 82 24.95 6.06 0.91
N GLU A 83 24.12 6.87 0.26
CA GLU A 83 23.35 7.93 0.90
C GLU A 83 22.14 7.31 1.58
N THR A 84 22.15 7.27 2.91
CA THR A 84 21.16 6.56 3.73
C THR A 84 20.38 7.45 4.68
N ASP A 85 20.83 8.70 4.89
CA ASP A 85 20.15 9.68 5.73
C ASP A 85 18.96 10.29 4.97
N GLY A 86 17.76 9.76 5.22
CA GLY A 86 16.53 10.17 4.55
C GLY A 86 16.08 11.60 4.86
N CYS A 87 16.61 12.22 5.91
CA CYS A 87 16.33 13.61 6.25
C CYS A 87 17.16 14.60 5.42
N LYS A 88 18.35 14.17 4.96
CA LYS A 88 19.22 14.97 4.09
C LYS A 88 19.07 14.61 2.62
N ALA A 89 18.76 13.35 2.34
CA ALA A 89 18.86 12.82 1.00
C ALA A 89 17.83 13.41 0.03
N SER A 90 18.25 13.63 -1.21
CA SER A 90 17.34 14.04 -2.29
C SER A 90 16.57 12.85 -2.85
N SER A 91 15.31 13.06 -3.24
CA SER A 91 14.43 12.00 -3.73
C SER A 91 13.49 12.51 -4.81
N LEU A 92 13.15 11.64 -5.76
CA LEU A 92 12.16 11.87 -6.80
C LEU A 92 10.78 12.20 -6.19
N PRO A 93 9.96 13.03 -6.85
CA PRO A 93 8.66 13.43 -6.32
C PRO A 93 7.65 12.27 -6.33
N LEU A 94 6.60 12.39 -5.52
CA LEU A 94 5.42 11.54 -5.64
C LEU A 94 4.81 11.66 -7.05
N GLY A 95 4.21 10.57 -7.54
CA GLY A 95 3.71 10.44 -8.91
C GLY A 95 4.75 9.91 -9.90
N THR A 96 6.02 9.79 -9.50
CA THR A 96 7.08 9.17 -10.30
C THR A 96 6.66 7.76 -10.75
N ALA A 97 6.86 7.46 -12.03
CA ALA A 97 6.56 6.15 -12.59
C ALA A 97 7.57 5.11 -12.08
N VAL A 98 7.08 3.95 -11.70
CA VAL A 98 7.92 2.82 -11.25
C VAL A 98 7.56 1.61 -12.09
N THR A 99 8.55 1.05 -12.78
CA THR A 99 8.38 -0.24 -13.46
C THR A 99 8.34 -1.33 -12.40
N VAL A 100 7.34 -2.20 -12.46
CA VAL A 100 7.21 -3.36 -11.58
C VAL A 100 7.26 -4.61 -12.45
N ALA A 101 8.22 -5.49 -12.22
CA ALA A 101 8.35 -6.70 -13.03
C ALA A 101 7.08 -7.57 -12.90
N GLY A 102 6.60 -8.06 -14.05
CA GLY A 102 5.37 -8.84 -14.16
C GLY A 102 4.07 -8.00 -14.23
N ALA A 103 4.13 -6.69 -14.03
CA ALA A 103 3.03 -5.77 -14.30
C ALA A 103 2.98 -5.42 -15.80
N SER A 104 1.80 -5.08 -16.30
CA SER A 104 1.61 -4.62 -17.69
C SER A 104 1.75 -3.12 -17.84
N ARG A 105 1.64 -2.35 -16.75
CA ARG A 105 1.81 -0.89 -16.72
C ARG A 105 2.72 -0.45 -15.56
N PRO A 106 3.37 0.72 -15.68
CA PRO A 106 4.10 1.29 -14.55
C PRO A 106 3.16 1.63 -13.40
N GLY A 107 3.60 1.36 -12.18
CA GLY A 107 3.00 1.91 -10.98
C GLY A 107 3.37 3.39 -10.77
N ARG A 108 2.92 3.94 -9.65
CA ARG A 108 3.17 5.32 -9.22
C ARG A 108 3.72 5.34 -7.80
N LEU A 109 4.83 6.00 -7.56
CA LEU A 109 5.31 6.31 -6.20
C LEU A 109 4.28 7.21 -5.51
N VAL A 110 3.62 6.73 -4.46
CA VAL A 110 2.57 7.46 -3.74
C VAL A 110 2.93 7.79 -2.30
N TYR A 111 3.95 7.16 -1.77
CA TYR A 111 4.53 7.47 -0.47
C TYR A 111 6.03 7.23 -0.48
N SER A 112 6.77 8.07 0.25
CA SER A 112 8.19 7.93 0.54
C SER A 112 8.45 8.49 1.93
N SER A 113 9.05 7.68 2.81
CA SER A 113 9.43 8.10 4.16
C SER A 113 10.40 9.28 4.14
N TRP A 114 11.33 9.32 3.18
CA TRP A 114 12.29 10.42 3.05
C TRP A 114 11.61 11.75 2.70
N LEU A 115 10.63 11.72 1.78
CA LEU A 115 9.83 12.92 1.48
C LEU A 115 8.97 13.33 2.68
N ALA A 116 8.38 12.36 3.38
CA ALA A 116 7.56 12.62 4.56
C ALA A 116 8.38 13.22 5.71
N MET A 117 9.55 12.65 6.02
CA MET A 117 10.49 13.13 7.05
C MET A 117 10.95 14.56 6.75
N LYS A 118 11.35 14.85 5.51
CA LYS A 118 11.72 16.21 5.11
C LYS A 118 10.57 17.20 5.25
N LYS A 119 9.36 16.80 4.86
CA LYS A 119 8.16 17.63 5.02
C LYS A 119 7.82 17.89 6.49
N ALA A 120 8.04 16.90 7.36
CA ALA A 120 7.81 17.01 8.79
C ALA A 120 8.94 17.76 9.52
N GLY A 121 10.09 17.96 8.87
CA GLY A 121 11.28 18.53 9.51
C GLY A 121 11.88 17.59 10.55
N GLU A 122 11.85 16.28 10.30
CA GLU A 122 12.41 15.23 11.17
C GLU A 122 13.90 15.48 11.48
N ARG A 123 14.30 15.20 12.72
CA ARG A 123 15.66 15.43 13.25
C ARG A 123 16.20 14.28 14.09
N ASP A 124 15.37 13.31 14.48
CA ASP A 124 15.84 12.15 15.21
C ASP A 124 16.82 11.35 14.35
N ALA A 125 18.04 11.16 14.87
CA ALA A 125 19.14 10.57 14.10
C ALA A 125 18.83 9.14 13.65
N ASN A 126 18.16 8.35 14.49
CA ASN A 126 17.81 6.96 14.16
C ASN A 126 16.71 6.91 13.12
N THR A 127 15.68 7.75 13.26
CA THR A 127 14.60 7.85 12.28
C THR A 127 15.14 8.28 10.93
N CYS A 128 16.00 9.30 10.89
CA CYS A 128 16.66 9.75 9.66
C CYS A 128 17.53 8.65 9.01
N ALA A 129 18.25 7.85 9.81
CA ALA A 129 19.15 6.82 9.32
C ALA A 129 18.44 5.54 8.85
N TYR A 130 17.30 5.18 9.44
CA TYR A 130 16.71 3.84 9.27
C TYR A 130 15.28 3.81 8.71
N ASN A 131 14.58 4.96 8.64
CA ASN A 131 13.24 4.99 8.05
C ASN A 131 13.30 5.07 6.52
N ASP A 132 13.36 3.91 5.88
CA ASP A 132 13.57 3.74 4.43
C ASP A 132 12.43 2.96 3.77
N PHE A 133 11.23 3.54 3.75
CA PHE A 133 10.02 2.88 3.24
C PHE A 133 9.25 3.74 2.24
N ALA A 134 8.83 3.13 1.13
CA ALA A 134 8.01 3.75 0.11
C ALA A 134 6.90 2.82 -0.38
N LEU A 135 5.82 3.41 -0.89
CA LEU A 135 4.71 2.69 -1.52
C LEU A 135 4.59 3.07 -2.99
N VAL A 136 4.44 2.05 -3.83
CA VAL A 136 4.13 2.17 -5.25
C VAL A 136 2.72 1.65 -5.47
N ARG A 137 1.81 2.54 -5.87
CA ARG A 137 0.45 2.15 -6.28
C ARG A 137 0.51 1.46 -7.62
N LEU A 138 -0.05 0.25 -7.71
CA LEU A 138 -0.19 -0.47 -8.96
C LEU A 138 -1.29 0.14 -9.84
N ASP A 139 -1.14 0.01 -11.16
CA ASP A 139 -2.25 0.27 -12.07
C ASP A 139 -3.40 -0.72 -11.79
N PRO A 140 -4.67 -0.27 -11.77
CA PRO A 140 -5.79 -1.17 -11.50
C PRO A 140 -5.87 -2.40 -12.42
N ALA A 141 -5.35 -2.32 -13.66
CA ALA A 141 -5.33 -3.46 -14.57
C ALA A 141 -4.37 -4.58 -14.15
N ASP A 142 -3.43 -4.30 -13.25
CA ASP A 142 -2.45 -5.27 -12.78
C ASP A 142 -2.83 -5.93 -11.45
N VAL A 143 -3.93 -5.50 -10.80
CA VAL A 143 -4.43 -6.13 -9.57
C VAL A 143 -4.71 -7.62 -9.78
N GLY A 144 -5.31 -7.98 -10.92
CA GLY A 144 -5.59 -9.37 -11.30
C GLY A 144 -4.35 -10.19 -11.65
N ARG A 145 -3.15 -9.59 -11.63
CA ARG A 145 -1.84 -10.25 -11.79
C ARG A 145 -1.07 -10.34 -10.48
N THR A 146 -1.57 -9.71 -9.43
CA THR A 146 -0.92 -9.62 -8.12
C THR A 146 -1.34 -10.76 -7.22
N ASN A 147 -0.42 -11.26 -6.39
CA ASN A 147 -0.74 -12.09 -5.24
C ASN A 147 0.18 -11.70 -4.05
N PRO A 148 -0.36 -11.60 -2.82
CA PRO A 148 0.40 -11.16 -1.65
C PRO A 148 1.34 -12.23 -1.09
N SER A 149 1.26 -13.48 -1.54
CA SER A 149 2.13 -14.55 -1.08
C SER A 149 3.56 -14.35 -1.52
N VAL A 150 4.48 -14.42 -0.57
CA VAL A 150 5.90 -14.52 -0.86
C VAL A 150 6.15 -15.89 -1.52
N PRO A 151 6.78 -15.95 -2.70
CA PRO A 151 7.05 -17.23 -3.35
C PRO A 151 7.81 -18.18 -2.40
N VAL A 152 7.47 -19.47 -2.47
CA VAL A 152 7.94 -20.55 -1.57
C VAL A 152 7.40 -20.47 -0.13
N PHE A 153 7.27 -19.28 0.47
CA PHE A 153 6.87 -19.14 1.88
C PHE A 153 5.35 -19.03 2.09
N GLY A 154 4.60 -18.57 1.08
CA GLY A 154 3.14 -18.42 1.17
C GLY A 154 2.68 -17.02 1.59
N GLY A 155 1.38 -16.93 1.88
CA GLY A 155 0.68 -15.68 2.16
C GLY A 155 0.98 -15.10 3.54
N PRO A 156 0.87 -13.78 3.73
CA PRO A 156 0.85 -13.22 5.07
C PRO A 156 -0.36 -13.79 5.82
N THR A 157 -0.12 -14.36 7.00
CA THR A 157 -1.17 -14.87 7.91
C THR A 157 -1.49 -13.92 9.04
N GLY A 158 -0.72 -12.83 9.16
CA GLY A 158 -0.86 -11.82 10.21
C GLY A 158 0.23 -10.76 10.09
N LEU A 159 0.15 -9.76 10.96
CA LEU A 159 1.23 -8.82 11.20
C LEU A 159 1.97 -9.25 12.47
N ASP A 160 3.29 -9.19 12.40
CA ASP A 160 4.12 -9.19 13.59
C ASP A 160 3.99 -7.80 14.26
N VAL A 161 3.51 -7.78 15.51
CA VAL A 161 3.17 -6.55 16.24
C VAL A 161 4.16 -6.20 17.35
N ASP A 162 5.00 -7.15 17.75
CA ASP A 162 6.10 -6.94 18.71
C ASP A 162 7.48 -6.91 18.04
N GLY A 163 7.55 -7.25 16.76
CA GLY A 163 8.77 -7.20 15.96
C GLY A 163 9.69 -8.39 16.22
N THR A 164 10.71 -8.53 15.36
CA THR A 164 11.68 -9.62 15.47
C THR A 164 12.57 -9.48 16.70
N ARG A 165 12.84 -10.59 17.39
CA ARG A 165 13.77 -10.63 18.53
C ARG A 165 15.16 -11.06 18.10
N ALA A 166 16.21 -10.58 18.77
CA ALA A 166 17.57 -11.02 18.47
C ALA A 166 17.68 -12.57 18.48
N GLY A 167 18.21 -13.14 17.39
CA GLY A 167 18.32 -14.58 17.17
C GLY A 167 17.09 -15.25 16.55
N GLU A 168 15.99 -14.53 16.33
CA GLU A 168 14.80 -15.04 15.65
C GLU A 168 15.09 -15.32 14.18
N GLN A 169 14.53 -16.42 13.66
CA GLN A 169 14.72 -16.77 12.26
C GLN A 169 13.98 -15.82 11.34
N VAL A 170 14.70 -15.28 10.35
CA VAL A 170 14.14 -14.43 9.31
C VAL A 170 14.34 -15.07 7.94
N ALA A 171 13.32 -14.99 7.11
CA ALA A 171 13.37 -15.42 5.73
C ALA A 171 13.23 -14.21 4.80
N SER A 172 13.99 -14.20 3.70
CA SER A 172 13.87 -13.19 2.66
C SER A 172 13.79 -13.83 1.28
N TRP A 173 13.08 -13.14 0.40
CA TRP A 173 12.93 -13.48 -1.00
C TRP A 173 13.16 -12.22 -1.83
N GLY A 174 13.97 -12.29 -2.87
CA GLY A 174 14.26 -11.10 -3.67
C GLY A 174 15.03 -11.38 -4.94
N ASN A 175 15.04 -10.38 -5.81
CA ASN A 175 15.62 -10.42 -7.14
C ASN A 175 16.73 -9.37 -7.29
N SER A 176 17.86 -9.77 -7.89
CA SER A 176 18.92 -8.84 -8.25
C SER A 176 19.46 -9.19 -9.64
N SER A 177 19.25 -8.28 -10.59
CA SER A 177 19.81 -8.34 -11.94
C SER A 177 21.35 -8.33 -11.95
N LEU A 178 21.98 -7.79 -10.89
CA LEU A 178 23.43 -7.78 -10.71
C LEU A 178 24.03 -9.18 -10.52
N ARG A 179 23.19 -10.22 -10.35
CA ARG A 179 23.62 -11.61 -10.26
C ARG A 179 23.79 -12.30 -11.63
N MET A 180 23.77 -11.55 -12.73
CA MET A 180 24.09 -12.06 -14.08
C MET A 180 23.36 -13.37 -14.46
N GLY A 181 22.10 -13.51 -14.03
CA GLY A 181 21.28 -14.69 -14.34
C GLY A 181 21.38 -15.85 -13.34
N VAL A 182 22.18 -15.74 -12.27
CA VAL A 182 22.17 -16.73 -11.18
C VAL A 182 20.96 -16.49 -10.28
N ALA A 183 19.90 -17.25 -10.58
CA ALA A 183 18.57 -17.27 -9.96
C ALA A 183 17.97 -15.89 -9.67
N ALA A 184 17.12 -15.42 -10.60
CA ALA A 184 16.34 -14.18 -10.46
C ALA A 184 15.48 -14.15 -9.18
N PHE A 185 15.29 -15.29 -8.51
CA PHE A 185 14.67 -15.36 -7.21
C PHE A 185 15.27 -16.49 -6.40
N SER A 186 15.65 -16.26 -5.15
CA SER A 186 16.13 -17.32 -4.26
C SER A 186 15.72 -17.06 -2.82
N PRO A 187 15.29 -18.11 -2.09
CA PRO A 187 15.03 -17.98 -0.67
C PRO A 187 16.36 -17.83 0.07
N LYS A 188 16.38 -16.96 1.08
CA LYS A 188 17.51 -16.81 1.99
C LYS A 188 16.96 -16.84 3.41
N THR A 189 17.67 -17.51 4.31
CA THR A 189 17.36 -17.56 5.74
C THR A 189 18.49 -16.93 6.53
N GLY A 190 18.16 -16.28 7.63
CA GLY A 190 19.10 -15.68 8.57
C GLY A 190 18.51 -15.59 9.96
N VAL A 191 19.19 -14.85 10.83
CA VAL A 191 18.70 -14.49 12.17
C VAL A 191 18.72 -12.97 12.32
N SER A 192 17.75 -12.40 13.03
CA SER A 192 17.69 -10.97 13.34
C SER A 192 18.63 -10.55 14.46
#